data_AF-A0A3L7XS67-F1
#
_entry.id   AF-A0A3L7XS67-F1
#
_cell.length_a   1.000
_cell.length_b   1.000
_cell.length_c   1.000
_cell.angle_alpha   90.00
_cell.angle_beta   90.00
_cell.angle_gamma   90.00
#
_symmetry.space_group_name_H-M   'P 1'
#
loop_
_entity.id
_entity.type
_entity.pdbx_description
1 polymer ?
#
loop_
_entity_poly.entity_id
_entity_poly.type
_entity_poly.pdbx_seq_one_letter_code
_entity_poly.pdbx_strand_id
1 'polypeptide(L)'
;ERRFSVDLVGEVVRNFTLTLWNTYAFFVSYANLDGWQPAAGGSPAAAAALTDLDRWILSELHTLVGSVTTAFESYDVTGATRPIERFVYDLSNWYVRRSRRRFWKSGAGPDKQAAYATLHECLLTVSKLLAPSMPFIADAIYRNLAGANQPESVHLTDWPVAAAARIDPALNHDMQIVQRLVSLGHSARQRSKLKVRQPLPEAAFWAGADAAGVIARHGALLADELNVKQVRLLNSDLEAVAYELHALPRELGQKYGSRLPAVRTALAAMDAATAARTLLSGQSLALQVDGIALELLPAEVEVRLQARSGFAVAAEGGLVAALVTDLTPELVREGLAREVVRRVQELRKSSGFQISDRIRVRFHASTQIAQAIAEHHEYIAGETLAVELQAGAVTADPWLIESESLAVQVELAG
;
A
#
# COMPACT_ATOMS: atom_id res chain seq x y z
N GLU A 1 6.75 27.04 17.97
CA GLU A 1 7.05 26.04 19.01
C GLU A 1 6.80 24.64 18.46
N ARG A 2 7.75 23.70 18.59
CA ARG A 2 7.49 22.28 18.32
C ARG A 2 6.92 21.67 19.59
N ARG A 3 5.75 21.05 19.51
CA ARG A 3 5.15 20.33 20.64
C ARG A 3 5.93 19.04 20.87
N PHE A 4 6.38 18.81 22.09
CA PHE A 4 6.99 17.55 22.51
C PHE A 4 6.02 16.77 23.38
N SER A 5 5.78 15.51 23.05
CA SER A 5 5.04 14.57 23.91
C SER A 5 5.56 13.15 23.72
N VAL A 6 5.40 12.32 24.75
CA VAL A 6 5.76 10.89 24.69
C VAL A 6 4.97 10.18 23.59
N ASP A 7 3.71 10.58 23.38
CA ASP A 7 2.86 10.02 22.33
C ASP A 7 3.41 10.28 20.93
N LEU A 8 3.86 11.51 20.65
CA LEU A 8 4.48 11.88 19.37
C LEU A 8 5.79 11.11 19.14
N VAL A 9 6.60 10.89 20.17
CA VAL A 9 7.80 10.04 20.07
C VAL A 9 7.40 8.58 19.77
N GLY A 10 6.37 8.08 20.45
CA GLY A 10 5.83 6.73 20.23
C GLY A 10 5.29 6.52 18.82
N GLU A 11 4.71 7.55 18.20
CA GLU A 11 4.29 7.51 16.79
C GLU A 11 5.48 7.31 15.84
N VAL A 12 6.57 8.06 16.03
CA VAL A 12 7.79 7.90 15.20
C VAL A 12 8.39 6.50 15.37
N VAL A 13 8.42 5.96 16.60
CA VAL A 13 8.90 4.59 16.84
C VAL A 13 8.06 3.58 16.07
N ARG A 14 6.72 3.68 16.15
CA ARG A 14 5.81 2.73 15.49
C ARG A 14 5.83 2.85 13.98
N ASN A 15 5.78 4.07 13.44
CA ASN A 15 5.61 4.31 12.01
C ASN A 15 6.91 4.15 11.24
N PHE A 16 8.04 4.56 11.82
CA PHE A 16 9.34 4.53 11.16
C PHE A 16 10.26 3.43 11.71
N THR A 17 10.60 3.48 13.01
CA THR A 17 11.68 2.65 13.57
C THR A 17 11.34 1.15 13.49
N LEU A 18 10.13 0.77 13.89
CA LEU A 18 9.67 -0.62 13.80
C LEU A 18 9.53 -1.07 12.34
N THR A 19 9.07 -0.20 11.44
CA THR A 19 8.95 -0.51 10.02
C THR A 19 10.31 -0.81 9.39
N LEU A 20 11.32 0.02 9.65
CA LEU A 20 12.70 -0.19 9.22
C LEU A 20 13.25 -1.50 9.79
N TRP A 21 13.15 -1.68 11.11
CA TRP A 21 13.71 -2.84 11.79
C TRP A 21 13.06 -4.16 11.33
N ASN A 22 11.74 -4.19 11.15
CA ASN A 22 11.01 -5.35 10.64
C ASN A 22 11.40 -5.66 9.19
N THR A 23 11.64 -4.65 8.37
CA THR A 23 12.08 -4.81 6.98
C THR A 23 13.50 -5.40 6.91
N TYR A 24 14.39 -4.89 7.75
CA TYR A 24 15.74 -5.44 7.94
C TYR A 24 15.72 -6.87 8.48
N ALA A 25 14.95 -7.15 9.53
CA ALA A 25 14.83 -8.48 10.11
C ALA A 25 14.23 -9.50 9.14
N PHE A 26 13.26 -9.07 8.31
CA PHE A 26 12.76 -9.86 7.19
C PHE A 26 13.90 -10.24 6.25
N PHE A 27 14.66 -9.26 5.76
CA PHE A 27 15.78 -9.52 4.85
C PHE A 27 16.79 -10.52 5.44
N VAL A 28 17.27 -10.29 6.67
CA VAL A 28 18.26 -11.15 7.34
C VAL A 28 17.74 -12.58 7.50
N SER A 29 16.47 -12.74 7.89
CA SER A 29 15.89 -14.07 8.10
C SER A 29 15.89 -14.89 6.82
N TYR A 30 15.42 -14.33 5.71
CA TYR A 30 15.35 -15.06 4.43
C TYR A 30 16.73 -15.23 3.79
N ALA A 31 17.58 -14.20 3.84
CA ALA A 31 18.94 -14.29 3.32
C ALA A 31 19.73 -15.41 4.01
N ASN A 32 19.61 -15.55 5.34
CA ASN A 32 20.24 -16.64 6.08
C ASN A 32 19.65 -18.02 5.73
N LEU A 33 18.32 -18.13 5.61
CA LEU A 33 17.65 -19.37 5.21
C LEU A 33 18.10 -19.86 3.83
N ASP A 34 18.35 -18.95 2.90
CA ASP A 34 18.81 -19.27 1.54
C ASP A 34 20.34 -19.28 1.39
N GLY A 35 21.09 -18.97 2.45
CA GLY A 35 22.55 -18.83 2.39
C GLY A 35 23.02 -17.71 1.45
N TRP A 36 22.20 -16.68 1.22
CA TRP A 36 22.55 -15.55 0.37
C TRP A 36 23.63 -14.68 1.02
N GLN A 37 24.58 -14.22 0.22
CA GLN A 37 25.68 -13.36 0.66
C GLN A 37 25.91 -12.23 -0.33
N PRO A 38 26.17 -10.99 0.13
CA PRO A 38 26.57 -9.91 -0.76
C PRO A 38 27.98 -10.17 -1.30
N ALA A 39 28.17 -9.99 -2.60
CA ALA A 39 29.48 -9.99 -3.25
C ALA A 39 30.40 -8.90 -2.70
N ALA A 40 31.71 -9.13 -2.81
CA ALA A 40 32.73 -8.16 -2.41
C ALA A 40 32.56 -6.85 -3.21
N GLY A 41 32.33 -5.73 -2.52
CA GLY A 41 32.03 -4.44 -3.14
C GLY A 41 30.53 -4.13 -3.35
N GLY A 42 29.64 -5.02 -2.89
CA GLY A 42 28.19 -4.91 -3.07
C GLY A 42 27.67 -5.86 -4.14
N SER A 43 26.36 -6.08 -4.19
CA SER A 43 25.72 -6.90 -5.23
C SER A 43 24.63 -6.11 -5.93
N PRO A 44 24.97 -5.18 -6.84
CA PRO A 44 23.97 -4.58 -7.71
C PRO A 44 23.34 -5.71 -8.53
N ALA A 45 22.01 -5.78 -8.52
CA ALA A 45 21.31 -6.71 -9.40
C ALA A 45 21.61 -6.35 -10.86
N ALA A 46 21.83 -7.36 -11.70
CA ALA A 46 21.97 -7.14 -13.13
C ALA A 46 20.69 -6.48 -13.67
N ALA A 47 20.82 -5.38 -14.42
CA ALA A 47 19.68 -4.60 -14.89
C ALA A 47 18.62 -5.44 -15.63
N ALA A 48 19.06 -6.44 -16.41
CA ALA A 48 18.17 -7.35 -17.13
C ALA A 48 17.35 -8.31 -16.24
N ALA A 49 17.72 -8.48 -14.98
CA ALA A 49 17.01 -9.32 -14.01
C ALA A 49 16.02 -8.52 -13.13
N LEU A 50 15.96 -7.19 -13.28
CA LEU A 50 15.12 -6.32 -12.48
C LEU A 50 13.67 -6.31 -13.00
N THR A 51 12.73 -6.51 -12.08
CA THR A 51 11.31 -6.25 -12.30
C THR A 51 10.99 -4.75 -12.23
N ASP A 52 9.79 -4.34 -12.65
CA ASP A 52 9.34 -2.95 -12.55
C ASP A 52 9.35 -2.43 -11.11
N LEU A 53 9.01 -3.28 -10.13
CA LEU A 53 9.07 -2.91 -8.71
C LEU A 53 10.51 -2.72 -8.23
N ASP A 54 11.46 -3.51 -8.71
CA ASP A 54 12.87 -3.32 -8.40
C ASP A 54 13.39 -2.00 -9.00
N ARG A 55 13.08 -1.75 -10.28
CA ARG A 55 13.46 -0.51 -10.97
C ARG A 55 12.88 0.71 -10.28
N TRP A 56 11.61 0.65 -9.88
CA TRP A 56 10.93 1.72 -9.16
C TRP A 56 11.59 2.01 -7.82
N ILE A 57 11.77 1.00 -6.94
CA ILE A 57 12.29 1.26 -5.60
C ILE A 57 13.76 1.73 -5.63
N LEU A 58 14.54 1.28 -6.62
CA LEU A 58 15.91 1.76 -6.84
C LEU A 58 15.94 3.19 -7.39
N SER A 59 15.00 3.53 -8.28
CA SER A 59 14.81 4.90 -8.75
C SER A 59 14.44 5.86 -7.61
N GLU A 60 13.46 5.48 -6.78
CA GLU A 60 13.10 6.22 -5.57
C GLU A 60 14.29 6.34 -4.60
N LEU A 61 15.11 5.29 -4.45
CA LEU A 61 16.32 5.33 -3.61
C LEU A 61 17.32 6.38 -4.10
N HIS A 62 17.60 6.43 -5.41
CA HIS A 62 18.55 7.41 -5.95
C HIS A 62 17.98 8.83 -5.96
N THR A 63 16.67 9.00 -6.17
CA THR A 63 15.98 10.28 -5.95
C THR A 63 16.12 10.72 -4.49
N LEU A 64 15.89 9.82 -3.54
CA LEU A 64 16.04 10.07 -2.10
C LEU A 64 17.46 10.52 -1.76
N VAL A 65 18.49 9.81 -2.24
CA VAL A 65 19.90 10.19 -2.00
C VAL A 65 20.14 11.63 -2.47
N GLY A 66 19.68 12.00 -3.66
CA GLY A 66 19.78 13.36 -4.17
C GLY A 66 19.09 14.39 -3.27
N SER A 67 17.82 14.17 -2.94
CA SER A 67 17.03 15.09 -2.11
C SER A 67 17.61 15.27 -0.71
N VAL A 68 18.03 14.18 -0.05
CA VAL A 68 18.63 14.24 1.30
C VAL A 68 19.99 14.93 1.25
N THR A 69 20.80 14.68 0.21
CA THR A 69 22.09 15.37 0.03
C THR A 69 21.87 16.88 -0.09
N THR A 70 20.99 17.33 -0.98
CA THR A 70 20.67 18.76 -1.15
C THR A 70 20.15 19.39 0.15
N ALA A 71 19.32 18.67 0.90
CA ALA A 71 18.81 19.15 2.17
C ALA A 71 19.92 19.31 3.23
N PHE A 72 20.86 18.37 3.33
CA PHE A 72 22.02 18.52 4.21
C PHE A 72 22.94 19.68 3.80
N GLU A 73 23.23 19.83 2.50
CA GLU A 73 24.03 20.94 1.97
C GLU A 73 23.40 22.32 2.22
N SER A 74 22.06 22.37 2.35
CA SER A 74 21.31 23.59 2.65
C SER A 74 20.89 23.73 4.12
N TYR A 75 21.37 22.84 5.00
CA TYR A 75 21.00 22.78 6.42
C TYR A 75 19.48 22.61 6.69
N ASP A 76 18.72 22.10 5.71
CA ASP A 76 17.32 21.72 5.89
C ASP A 76 17.20 20.34 6.56
N VAL A 77 17.19 20.35 7.89
CA VAL A 77 17.03 19.14 8.71
C VAL A 77 15.71 18.39 8.40
N THR A 78 14.64 19.13 8.07
CA THR A 78 13.34 18.49 7.78
C THR A 78 13.32 17.82 6.42
N GLY A 79 13.88 18.46 5.40
CA GLY A 79 14.08 17.87 4.07
C GLY A 79 15.07 16.70 4.09
N ALA A 80 16.03 16.69 5.03
CA ALA A 80 17.00 15.61 5.13
C ALA A 80 16.46 14.34 5.83
N THR A 81 15.33 14.44 6.55
CA THR A 81 14.83 13.33 7.40
C THR A 81 13.47 12.78 6.96
N ARG A 82 12.50 13.64 6.64
CA ARG A 82 11.13 13.20 6.28
C ARG A 82 11.06 12.32 5.03
N PRO A 83 11.83 12.59 3.95
CA PRO A 83 11.81 11.72 2.77
C PRO A 83 12.27 10.30 3.06
N ILE A 84 13.18 10.10 4.03
CA ILE A 84 13.65 8.76 4.41
C ILE A 84 12.51 7.95 5.03
N GLU A 85 11.67 8.58 5.86
CA GLU A 85 10.48 7.93 6.43
C GLU A 85 9.53 7.44 5.34
N ARG A 86 9.25 8.29 4.35
CA ARG A 86 8.41 7.91 3.20
C ARG A 86 9.01 6.74 2.42
N PHE A 87 10.31 6.79 2.12
CA PHE A 87 10.98 5.71 1.40
C PHE A 87 10.93 4.39 2.16
N VAL A 88 11.19 4.39 3.48
CA VAL A 88 11.10 3.17 4.31
C VAL A 88 9.67 2.62 4.33
N TYR A 89 8.67 3.49 4.36
CA TYR A 89 7.28 3.08 4.23
C TYR A 89 7.01 2.38 2.89
N ASP A 90 7.49 2.95 1.77
CA ASP A 90 7.32 2.38 0.43
C ASP A 90 8.12 1.07 0.25
N LEU A 91 9.34 1.02 0.77
CA LEU A 91 10.17 -0.19 0.79
C LEU A 91 9.45 -1.35 1.51
N SER A 92 8.83 -1.07 2.66
CA SER A 92 8.11 -2.09 3.44
C SER A 92 6.75 -2.45 2.84
N ASN A 93 5.88 -1.45 2.65
CA ASN A 93 4.45 -1.65 2.36
C ASN A 93 4.15 -1.86 0.88
N TRP A 94 5.07 -1.53 -0.02
CA TRP A 94 4.92 -1.77 -1.45
C TRP A 94 5.93 -2.78 -1.93
N TYR A 95 7.22 -2.48 -1.84
CA TYR A 95 8.24 -3.34 -2.43
C TYR A 95 8.32 -4.71 -1.73
N VAL A 96 8.60 -4.75 -0.42
CA VAL A 96 8.74 -6.02 0.31
C VAL A 96 7.43 -6.79 0.33
N ARG A 97 6.31 -6.14 0.66
CA ARG A 97 5.00 -6.82 0.71
C ARG A 97 4.65 -7.52 -0.61
N ARG A 98 4.86 -6.87 -1.76
CA ARG A 98 4.58 -7.45 -3.07
C ARG A 98 5.64 -8.44 -3.54
N SER A 99 6.89 -8.28 -3.10
CA SER A 99 8.00 -9.16 -3.45
C SER A 99 8.13 -10.39 -2.55
N ARG A 100 7.33 -10.56 -1.48
CA ARG A 100 7.43 -11.69 -0.53
C ARG A 100 7.54 -13.06 -1.20
N ARG A 101 6.71 -13.32 -2.22
CA ARG A 101 6.75 -14.59 -2.96
C ARG A 101 8.10 -14.87 -3.63
N ARG A 102 8.85 -13.83 -4.03
CA ARG A 102 10.19 -13.95 -4.63
C ARG A 102 11.20 -14.47 -3.61
N PHE A 103 11.05 -14.09 -2.33
CA PHE A 103 11.87 -14.59 -1.22
C PHE A 103 11.48 -16.02 -0.78
N TRP A 104 10.22 -16.43 -0.98
CA TRP A 104 9.72 -17.77 -0.60
C TRP A 104 9.97 -18.87 -1.62
N LYS A 105 10.05 -18.53 -2.91
CA LYS A 105 10.26 -19.51 -3.97
C LYS A 105 11.49 -20.38 -3.66
N SER A 106 11.34 -21.70 -3.78
CA SER A 106 12.45 -22.64 -3.65
C SER A 106 13.44 -22.46 -4.81
N GLY A 107 14.74 -22.48 -4.50
CA GLY A 107 15.83 -22.35 -5.47
C GLY A 107 16.39 -20.94 -5.62
N ALA A 108 17.59 -20.84 -6.18
CA ALA A 108 18.39 -19.61 -6.29
C ALA A 108 18.25 -18.93 -7.67
N GLY A 109 17.02 -18.83 -8.19
CA GLY A 109 16.78 -18.26 -9.53
C GLY A 109 17.18 -16.78 -9.65
N PRO A 110 17.45 -16.27 -10.87
CA PRO A 110 17.86 -14.88 -11.11
C PRO A 110 16.92 -13.83 -10.51
N ASP A 111 15.61 -14.09 -10.56
CA ASP A 111 14.56 -13.22 -9.97
C ASP A 111 14.71 -13.08 -8.44
N LYS A 112 15.00 -14.18 -7.73
CA LYS A 112 15.21 -14.18 -6.28
C LYS A 112 16.49 -13.46 -5.91
N GLN A 113 17.56 -13.67 -6.68
CA GLN A 113 18.83 -12.97 -6.50
C GLN A 113 18.68 -11.46 -6.70
N ALA A 114 17.93 -11.04 -7.73
CA ALA A 114 17.61 -9.63 -7.96
C ALA A 114 16.84 -9.02 -6.79
N ALA A 115 15.85 -9.73 -6.23
CA ALA A 115 15.08 -9.25 -5.08
C ALA A 115 15.96 -9.02 -3.84
N TYR A 116 16.88 -9.94 -3.54
CA TYR A 116 17.84 -9.82 -2.44
C TYR A 116 18.81 -8.67 -2.66
N ALA A 117 19.43 -8.59 -3.84
CA ALA A 117 20.35 -7.53 -4.23
C ALA A 117 19.71 -6.14 -4.08
N THR A 118 18.49 -5.95 -4.60
CA THR A 118 17.76 -4.68 -4.49
C THR A 118 17.45 -4.34 -3.03
N LEU A 119 16.94 -5.29 -2.23
CA LEU A 119 16.59 -5.02 -0.82
C LEU A 119 17.84 -4.72 0.02
N HIS A 120 18.94 -5.43 -0.23
CA HIS A 120 20.25 -5.17 0.40
C HIS A 120 20.76 -3.77 0.08
N GLU A 121 20.73 -3.38 -1.20
CA GLU A 121 21.15 -2.05 -1.64
C GLU A 121 20.33 -0.93 -0.98
N CYS A 122 19.01 -1.08 -0.93
CA CYS A 122 18.12 -0.13 -0.25
C CYS A 122 18.45 -0.01 1.24
N LEU A 123 18.54 -1.14 1.96
CA LEU A 123 18.80 -1.14 3.41
C LEU A 123 20.19 -0.57 3.75
N LEU A 124 21.22 -0.95 2.99
CA LEU A 124 22.58 -0.46 3.18
C LEU A 124 22.66 1.05 2.92
N THR A 125 22.02 1.54 1.84
CA THR A 125 22.02 2.98 1.53
C THR A 125 21.21 3.78 2.54
N VAL A 126 20.05 3.29 2.97
CA VAL A 126 19.25 3.91 4.05
C VAL A 126 20.05 4.00 5.34
N SER A 127 20.85 2.99 5.69
CA SER A 127 21.72 3.05 6.87
C SER A 127 22.72 4.21 6.80
N LYS A 128 23.29 4.47 5.62
CA LYS A 128 24.19 5.60 5.38
C LYS A 128 23.47 6.94 5.50
N LEU A 129 22.29 7.08 4.88
CA LEU A 129 21.49 8.31 4.94
C LEU A 129 21.01 8.61 6.37
N LEU A 130 20.74 7.58 7.17
CA LEU A 130 20.33 7.73 8.57
C LEU A 130 21.48 8.03 9.53
N ALA A 131 22.72 7.71 9.18
CA ALA A 131 23.86 7.81 10.09
C ALA A 131 23.97 9.16 10.84
N PRO A 132 23.74 10.34 10.20
CA PRO A 132 23.79 11.63 10.90
C PRO A 132 22.64 11.87 11.89
N SER A 133 21.48 11.20 11.73
CA SER A 133 20.26 11.46 12.51
C SER A 133 19.89 10.35 13.49
N MET A 134 20.25 9.10 13.19
CA MET A 134 19.95 7.90 13.99
C MET A 134 21.19 6.98 14.07
N PRO A 135 22.29 7.44 14.67
CA PRO A 135 23.62 6.84 14.51
C PRO A 135 23.71 5.39 14.99
N PHE A 136 23.00 5.03 16.05
CA PHE A 136 23.05 3.67 16.62
C PHE A 136 22.31 2.64 15.78
N ILE A 137 21.12 2.99 15.28
CA ILE A 137 20.32 2.08 14.45
C ILE A 137 20.96 1.93 13.07
N ALA A 138 21.43 3.05 12.50
CA ALA A 138 22.19 3.07 11.25
C ALA A 138 23.40 2.14 11.33
N ASP A 139 24.22 2.29 12.37
CA ASP A 139 25.43 1.48 12.55
C ASP A 139 25.14 0.00 12.81
N ALA A 140 24.09 -0.31 13.59
CA ALA A 140 23.69 -1.69 13.84
C ALA A 140 23.23 -2.42 12.57
N ILE A 141 22.43 -1.76 11.73
CA ILE A 141 21.99 -2.31 10.44
C ILE A 141 23.19 -2.45 9.50
N TYR A 142 23.98 -1.38 9.36
CA TYR A 142 25.14 -1.35 8.48
C TYR A 142 26.13 -2.47 8.82
N ARG A 143 26.55 -2.63 10.08
CA ARG A 143 27.54 -3.64 10.46
C ARG A 143 27.10 -5.07 10.19
N ASN A 144 25.80 -5.34 10.22
CA ASN A 144 25.27 -6.66 9.88
C ASN A 144 25.25 -6.87 8.36
N LEU A 145 24.88 -5.84 7.60
CA LEU A 145 24.71 -5.93 6.15
C LEU A 145 25.99 -5.68 5.35
N ALA A 146 26.96 -4.97 5.92
CA ALA A 146 28.23 -4.66 5.29
C ALA A 146 28.98 -5.97 5.04
N GLY A 147 29.22 -6.27 3.77
CA GLY A 147 30.03 -7.42 3.38
C GLY A 147 31.49 -7.25 3.80
N ALA A 148 32.30 -8.27 3.53
CA ALA A 148 33.74 -8.22 3.78
C ALA A 148 34.41 -7.03 3.07
N ASN A 149 35.48 -6.52 3.68
CA ASN A 149 36.31 -5.41 3.16
C ASN A 149 35.61 -4.04 3.09
N GLN A 150 34.56 -3.82 3.89
CA GLN A 150 33.95 -2.51 4.11
C GLN A 150 34.44 -1.89 5.43
N PRO A 151 34.35 -0.55 5.61
CA PRO A 151 34.64 0.09 6.90
C PRO A 151 33.83 -0.54 8.03
N GLU A 152 34.41 -0.62 9.24
CA GLU A 152 33.82 -1.29 10.40
C GLU A 152 32.55 -0.61 10.94
N SER A 153 32.31 0.64 10.55
CA SER A 153 31.16 1.43 10.98
C SER A 153 30.65 2.28 9.82
N VAL A 154 29.34 2.53 9.80
CA VAL A 154 28.71 3.40 8.80
C VAL A 154 29.28 4.82 8.85
N HIS A 155 29.73 5.26 10.02
CA HIS A 155 30.29 6.59 10.27
C HIS A 155 31.68 6.80 9.67
N LEU A 156 32.30 5.72 9.17
CA LEU A 156 33.57 5.72 8.46
C LEU A 156 33.40 5.52 6.95
N THR A 157 32.15 5.52 6.47
CA THR A 157 31.85 5.36 5.03
C THR A 157 31.70 6.71 4.35
N ASP A 158 32.03 6.73 3.06
CA ASP A 158 31.69 7.87 2.21
C ASP A 158 30.17 8.04 2.08
N TRP A 159 29.76 9.30 1.95
CA TRP A 159 28.37 9.66 1.68
C TRP A 159 27.89 9.03 0.35
N PRO A 160 26.68 8.43 0.30
CA PRO A 160 26.18 7.82 -0.93
C PRO A 160 25.96 8.85 -2.03
N VAL A 161 26.26 8.47 -3.27
CA VAL A 161 26.09 9.33 -4.45
C VAL A 161 24.92 8.81 -5.30
N ALA A 162 24.01 9.71 -5.68
CA ALA A 162 22.89 9.37 -6.54
C ALA A 162 23.36 9.03 -7.96
N ALA A 163 22.89 7.91 -8.51
CA ALA A 163 23.19 7.51 -9.89
C ALA A 163 22.08 7.98 -10.82
N ALA A 164 22.31 9.09 -11.55
CA ALA A 164 21.31 9.69 -12.43
C ALA A 164 20.72 8.70 -13.46
N ALA A 165 21.54 7.77 -13.97
CA ALA A 165 21.11 6.73 -14.92
C ALA A 165 20.14 5.69 -14.33
N ARG A 166 19.98 5.65 -13.00
CA ARG A 166 19.05 4.75 -12.30
C ARG A 166 17.78 5.47 -11.82
N ILE A 167 17.67 6.77 -12.07
CA ILE A 167 16.48 7.55 -11.76
C ILE A 167 15.57 7.53 -12.99
N ASP A 168 14.36 7.00 -12.81
CA ASP A 168 13.27 7.01 -13.77
C ASP A 168 12.11 7.85 -13.20
N PRO A 169 12.07 9.16 -13.49
CA PRO A 169 11.05 10.06 -12.95
C PRO A 169 9.63 9.70 -13.41
N ALA A 170 9.49 9.13 -14.61
CA ALA A 170 8.19 8.73 -15.14
C ALA A 170 7.64 7.52 -14.37
N LEU A 171 8.48 6.51 -14.11
CA LEU A 171 8.10 5.36 -13.29
C LEU A 171 7.76 5.76 -11.84
N ASN A 172 8.54 6.67 -11.25
CA ASN A 172 8.26 7.20 -9.91
C ASN A 172 6.89 7.88 -9.86
N HIS A 173 6.59 8.74 -10.84
CA HIS A 173 5.30 9.42 -10.96
C HIS A 173 4.14 8.45 -11.19
N ASP A 174 4.29 7.49 -12.10
CA ASP A 174 3.30 6.43 -12.36
C ASP A 174 2.96 5.67 -11.07
N MET A 175 3.98 5.27 -10.32
CA MET A 175 3.78 4.57 -9.05
C MET A 175 3.11 5.44 -7.99
N GLN A 176 3.43 6.74 -7.89
CA GLN A 176 2.70 7.65 -6.99
C GLN A 176 1.21 7.72 -7.34
N ILE A 177 0.85 7.75 -8.62
CA ILE A 177 -0.55 7.68 -9.06
C ILE A 177 -1.18 6.34 -8.68
N VAL A 178 -0.51 5.22 -8.94
CA VAL A 178 -0.98 3.88 -8.53
C VAL A 178 -1.27 3.82 -7.03
N GLN A 179 -0.33 4.30 -6.21
CA GLN A 179 -0.47 4.30 -4.75
C GLN A 179 -1.69 5.13 -4.29
N ARG A 180 -1.94 6.28 -4.92
CA ARG A 180 -3.11 7.13 -4.65
C ARG A 180 -4.42 6.43 -5.04
N LEU A 181 -4.47 5.80 -6.21
CA LEU A 181 -5.64 5.05 -6.68
C LEU A 181 -5.95 3.85 -5.77
N VAL A 182 -4.92 3.13 -5.31
CA VAL A 182 -5.08 2.04 -4.34
C VAL A 182 -5.60 2.55 -3.00
N SER A 183 -5.06 3.67 -2.49
CA SER A 183 -5.55 4.31 -1.26
C SER A 183 -7.03 4.69 -1.37
N LEU A 184 -7.44 5.26 -2.52
CA LEU A 184 -8.83 5.59 -2.79
C LEU A 184 -9.73 4.35 -2.85
N GLY A 185 -9.31 3.29 -3.54
CA GLY A 185 -10.06 2.04 -3.58
C GLY A 185 -10.21 1.42 -2.18
N HIS A 186 -9.15 1.39 -1.36
CA HIS A 186 -9.26 0.94 0.03
C HIS A 186 -10.20 1.81 0.86
N SER A 187 -10.16 3.13 0.68
CA SER A 187 -11.06 4.07 1.34
C SER A 187 -12.53 3.82 0.94
N ALA A 188 -12.79 3.53 -0.33
CA ALA A 188 -14.11 3.12 -0.82
C ALA A 188 -14.58 1.82 -0.14
N ARG A 189 -13.72 0.78 -0.08
CA ARG A 189 -14.02 -0.48 0.63
C ARG A 189 -14.36 -0.25 2.09
N GLN A 190 -13.54 0.53 2.80
CA GLN A 190 -13.69 0.76 4.23
C GLN A 190 -15.03 1.44 4.56
N ARG A 191 -15.42 2.45 3.77
CA ARG A 191 -16.71 3.14 3.94
C ARG A 191 -17.90 2.22 3.73
N SER A 192 -17.80 1.29 2.77
CA SER A 192 -18.83 0.27 2.52
C SER A 192 -18.67 -0.98 3.39
N LYS A 193 -17.76 -0.98 4.37
CA LYS A 193 -17.47 -2.11 5.28
C LYS A 193 -17.11 -3.41 4.55
N LEU A 194 -16.56 -3.31 3.35
CA LEU A 194 -16.11 -4.46 2.56
C LEU A 194 -14.69 -4.85 2.95
N LYS A 195 -14.48 -6.11 3.32
CA LYS A 195 -13.16 -6.63 3.65
C LYS A 195 -12.31 -6.71 2.38
N VAL A 196 -11.02 -6.36 2.45
CA VAL A 196 -10.08 -6.52 1.32
C VAL A 196 -9.97 -7.99 0.90
N ARG A 197 -10.14 -8.93 1.83
CA ARG A 197 -10.10 -10.38 1.56
C ARG A 197 -11.24 -10.86 0.67
N GLN A 198 -12.36 -10.13 0.59
CA GLN A 198 -13.45 -10.39 -0.35
C GLN A 198 -13.07 -9.82 -1.73
N PRO A 199 -12.82 -10.66 -2.74
CA PRO A 199 -12.59 -10.19 -4.09
C PRO A 199 -13.84 -9.48 -4.61
N LEU A 200 -13.65 -8.38 -5.33
CA LEU A 200 -14.74 -7.69 -6.01
C LEU A 200 -14.64 -7.89 -7.52
N PRO A 201 -15.74 -7.75 -8.28
CA PRO A 201 -15.70 -7.89 -9.73
C PRO A 201 -14.77 -6.87 -10.37
N GLU A 202 -14.88 -5.60 -9.96
CA GLU A 202 -14.26 -4.51 -10.71
C GLU A 202 -13.91 -3.32 -9.82
N ALA A 203 -12.78 -2.68 -10.15
CA ALA A 203 -12.50 -1.30 -9.79
C ALA A 203 -12.54 -0.43 -11.06
N ALA A 204 -13.35 0.62 -11.03
CA ALA A 204 -13.44 1.61 -12.08
C ALA A 204 -12.89 2.94 -11.56
N PHE A 205 -12.05 3.60 -12.36
CA PHE A 205 -11.42 4.85 -11.98
C PHE A 205 -11.82 5.97 -12.93
N TRP A 206 -12.14 7.13 -12.38
CA TRP A 206 -12.17 8.37 -13.14
C TRP A 206 -10.93 9.18 -12.79
N ALA A 207 -10.19 9.59 -13.83
CA ALA A 207 -8.94 10.31 -13.67
C ALA A 207 -8.66 11.18 -14.90
N GLY A 208 -7.80 12.19 -14.73
CA GLY A 208 -7.31 13.00 -15.85
C GLY A 208 -6.48 12.19 -16.86
N ALA A 209 -6.18 12.79 -18.02
CA ALA A 209 -5.49 12.13 -19.13
C ALA A 209 -4.16 11.46 -18.74
N ASP A 210 -3.41 12.08 -17.83
CA ASP A 210 -2.14 11.56 -17.32
C ASP A 210 -2.32 10.22 -16.58
N ALA A 211 -3.24 10.18 -15.61
CA ALA A 211 -3.54 8.99 -14.82
C ALA A 211 -4.26 7.88 -15.63
N ALA A 212 -4.95 8.21 -16.72
CA ALA A 212 -5.54 7.21 -17.60
C ALA A 212 -4.49 6.29 -18.24
N GLY A 213 -3.35 6.86 -18.66
CA GLY A 213 -2.22 6.10 -19.18
C GLY A 213 -1.60 5.18 -18.13
N VAL A 214 -1.49 5.66 -16.88
CA VAL A 214 -0.99 4.87 -15.74
C VAL A 214 -1.89 3.67 -15.46
N ILE A 215 -3.21 3.87 -15.44
CA ILE A 215 -4.18 2.80 -15.20
C ILE A 215 -4.07 1.71 -16.26
N ALA A 216 -3.86 2.08 -17.53
CA ALA A 216 -3.65 1.12 -18.61
C ALA A 216 -2.35 0.31 -18.43
N ARG A 217 -1.24 0.95 -18.06
CA ARG A 217 0.06 0.28 -17.84
C ARG A 217 0.09 -0.59 -16.57
N HIS A 218 -0.56 -0.14 -15.50
CA HIS A 218 -0.48 -0.74 -14.17
C HIS A 218 -1.80 -1.36 -13.70
N GLY A 219 -2.72 -1.67 -14.62
CA GLY A 219 -4.03 -2.24 -14.29
C GLY A 219 -3.97 -3.54 -13.49
N ALA A 220 -3.02 -4.42 -13.80
CA ALA A 220 -2.80 -5.67 -13.05
C ALA A 220 -2.33 -5.40 -11.61
N LEU A 221 -1.43 -4.44 -11.43
CA LEU A 221 -0.96 -4.01 -10.11
C LEU A 221 -2.11 -3.43 -9.28
N LEU A 222 -2.94 -2.57 -9.88
CA LEU A 222 -4.15 -2.02 -9.24
C LEU A 222 -5.13 -3.14 -8.87
N ALA A 223 -5.35 -4.10 -9.77
CA ALA A 223 -6.26 -5.21 -9.56
C ALA A 223 -5.86 -6.09 -8.37
N ASP A 224 -4.57 -6.44 -8.29
CA ASP A 224 -4.01 -7.21 -7.19
C ASP A 224 -4.15 -6.49 -5.85
N GLU A 225 -3.75 -5.22 -5.80
CA GLU A 225 -3.74 -4.41 -4.58
C GLU A 225 -5.15 -4.20 -4.03
N LEU A 226 -6.10 -3.91 -4.92
CA LEU A 226 -7.49 -3.72 -4.54
C LEU A 226 -8.26 -5.03 -4.42
N ASN A 227 -7.65 -6.18 -4.73
CA ASN A 227 -8.32 -7.47 -4.82
C ASN A 227 -9.60 -7.42 -5.65
N VAL A 228 -9.47 -6.99 -6.91
CA VAL A 228 -10.57 -6.95 -7.88
C VAL A 228 -10.24 -7.79 -9.11
N LYS A 229 -11.25 -8.26 -9.85
CA LYS A 229 -11.01 -9.07 -11.06
C LYS A 229 -10.64 -8.23 -12.27
N GLN A 230 -11.17 -7.01 -12.36
CA GLN A 230 -10.91 -6.12 -13.47
C GLN A 230 -10.68 -4.68 -13.00
N VAL A 231 -9.90 -3.96 -13.80
CA VAL A 231 -9.68 -2.53 -13.63
C VAL A 231 -10.06 -1.85 -14.94
N ARG A 232 -10.89 -0.80 -14.86
CA ARG A 232 -11.27 -0.01 -16.03
C ARG A 232 -11.26 1.49 -15.76
N LEU A 233 -11.30 2.25 -16.85
CA LEU A 233 -11.58 3.68 -16.81
C LEU A 233 -13.08 3.94 -16.91
N LEU A 234 -13.54 4.90 -16.11
CA LEU A 234 -14.88 5.47 -16.21
C LEU A 234 -14.91 6.46 -17.38
N ASN A 235 -15.95 6.39 -18.21
CA ASN A 235 -16.20 7.41 -19.24
C ASN A 235 -16.61 8.75 -18.61
N SER A 236 -17.28 8.67 -17.46
CA SER A 236 -17.61 9.80 -16.60
C SER A 236 -17.67 9.29 -15.16
N ASP A 237 -17.14 10.06 -14.21
CA ASP A 237 -17.33 9.83 -12.79
C ASP A 237 -18.82 9.67 -12.42
N LEU A 238 -19.71 10.42 -13.07
CA LEU A 238 -21.16 10.37 -12.86
C LEU A 238 -21.80 8.99 -13.12
N GLU A 239 -21.09 8.06 -13.75
CA GLU A 239 -21.48 6.66 -13.87
C GLU A 239 -21.57 5.98 -12.49
N ALA A 240 -20.71 6.36 -11.54
CA ALA A 240 -20.61 5.72 -10.23
C ALA A 240 -20.97 6.65 -9.06
N VAL A 241 -20.88 7.97 -9.24
CA VAL A 241 -21.08 8.95 -8.16
C VAL A 241 -22.12 10.01 -8.51
N ALA A 242 -22.88 10.43 -7.51
CA ALA A 242 -23.60 11.70 -7.49
C ALA A 242 -22.93 12.63 -6.47
N TYR A 243 -22.77 13.90 -6.82
CA TYR A 243 -22.12 14.90 -5.97
C TYR A 243 -23.16 15.80 -5.32
N GLU A 244 -22.96 16.08 -4.04
CA GLU A 244 -23.69 17.11 -3.32
C GLU A 244 -22.71 18.13 -2.74
N LEU A 245 -23.04 19.41 -2.89
CA LEU A 245 -22.23 20.52 -2.38
C LEU A 245 -22.90 21.10 -1.13
N HIS A 246 -22.17 21.06 -0.02
CA HIS A 246 -22.65 21.57 1.27
C HIS A 246 -21.78 22.74 1.71
N ALA A 247 -22.36 23.94 1.67
CA ALA A 247 -21.71 25.16 2.19
C ALA A 247 -21.41 25.00 3.69
N LEU A 248 -20.16 25.22 4.11
CA LEU A 248 -19.78 25.16 5.53
C LEU A 248 -20.17 26.48 6.24
N PRO A 249 -21.17 26.48 7.13
CA PRO A 249 -21.74 27.72 7.66
C PRO A 249 -20.74 28.53 8.49
N ARG A 250 -19.80 27.86 9.16
CA ARG A 250 -18.79 28.51 10.01
C ARG A 250 -17.80 29.34 9.18
N GLU A 251 -17.28 28.78 8.10
CA GLU A 251 -16.28 29.43 7.25
C GLU A 251 -16.94 30.51 6.39
N LEU A 252 -18.04 30.15 5.71
CA LEU A 252 -18.75 31.08 4.82
C LEU A 252 -19.53 32.16 5.56
N GLY A 253 -20.01 31.89 6.77
CA GLY A 253 -20.71 32.88 7.59
C GLY A 253 -19.82 34.03 8.02
N GLN A 254 -18.54 33.76 8.33
CA GLN A 254 -17.56 34.80 8.67
C GLN A 254 -17.24 35.70 7.47
N LYS A 255 -17.17 35.12 6.27
CA LYS A 255 -16.79 35.82 5.04
C LYS A 255 -17.94 36.58 4.38
N TYR A 256 -19.13 35.98 4.35
CA TYR A 256 -20.26 36.50 3.56
C TYR A 256 -21.48 36.93 4.39
N GLY A 257 -21.52 36.63 5.69
CA GLY A 257 -22.54 37.14 6.61
C GLY A 257 -23.98 37.00 6.10
N SER A 258 -24.65 38.13 5.90
CA SER A 258 -26.04 38.20 5.42
C SER A 258 -26.26 37.61 4.02
N ARG A 259 -25.19 37.45 3.21
CA ARG A 259 -25.26 36.86 1.86
C ARG A 259 -25.20 35.33 1.87
N LEU A 260 -24.95 34.69 3.01
CA LEU A 260 -24.85 33.22 3.10
C LEU A 260 -26.06 32.47 2.50
N PRO A 261 -27.33 32.89 2.71
CA PRO A 261 -28.46 32.24 2.06
C PRO A 261 -28.40 32.31 0.53
N ALA A 262 -28.01 33.46 -0.02
CA ALA A 262 -27.87 33.64 -1.46
C ALA A 262 -26.72 32.80 -2.04
N VAL A 263 -25.60 32.71 -1.32
CA VAL A 263 -24.47 31.82 -1.65
C VAL A 263 -24.92 30.36 -1.69
N ARG A 264 -25.71 29.90 -0.69
CA ARG A 264 -26.23 28.52 -0.66
C ARG A 264 -27.14 28.22 -1.84
N THR A 265 -28.04 29.13 -2.18
CA THR A 265 -28.94 28.98 -3.33
C THR A 265 -28.16 28.91 -4.63
N ALA A 266 -27.20 29.82 -4.83
CA ALA A 266 -26.39 29.84 -6.04
C ALA A 266 -25.51 28.58 -6.16
N LEU A 267 -24.91 28.12 -5.04
CA LEU A 267 -24.13 26.87 -5.00
C LEU A 267 -24.98 25.64 -5.37
N ALA A 268 -26.23 25.57 -4.87
CA ALA A 268 -27.15 24.48 -5.18
C ALA A 268 -27.63 24.48 -6.64
N ALA A 269 -27.57 25.62 -7.33
CA ALA A 269 -27.94 25.76 -8.73
C ALA A 269 -26.79 25.44 -9.71
N MET A 270 -25.57 25.23 -9.21
CA MET A 270 -24.42 24.88 -10.06
C MET A 270 -24.49 23.44 -10.55
N ASP A 271 -23.77 23.15 -11.64
CA ASP A 271 -23.45 21.78 -12.00
C ASP A 271 -22.56 21.16 -10.91
N ALA A 272 -23.17 20.33 -10.06
CA ALA A 272 -22.51 19.76 -8.89
C ALA A 272 -21.26 18.96 -9.25
N ALA A 273 -21.26 18.29 -10.41
CA ALA A 273 -20.12 17.50 -10.88
C ALA A 273 -18.90 18.37 -11.19
N THR A 274 -19.09 19.42 -11.99
CA THR A 274 -18.01 20.34 -12.35
C THR A 274 -17.49 21.09 -11.13
N ALA A 275 -18.39 21.61 -10.29
CA ALA A 275 -18.01 22.30 -9.07
C ALA A 275 -17.27 21.39 -8.07
N ALA A 276 -17.73 20.15 -7.88
CA ALA A 276 -17.06 19.16 -7.05
C ALA A 276 -15.65 18.85 -7.56
N ARG A 277 -15.47 18.67 -8.87
CA ARG A 277 -14.14 18.42 -9.47
C ARG A 277 -13.16 19.55 -9.23
N THR A 278 -13.60 20.80 -9.39
CA THR A 278 -12.80 22.00 -9.11
C THR A 278 -12.36 22.04 -7.64
N LEU A 279 -13.31 21.84 -6.71
CA LEU A 279 -13.00 21.89 -5.27
C LEU A 279 -12.09 20.72 -4.86
N LEU A 280 -12.33 19.51 -5.38
CA LEU A 280 -11.53 18.31 -5.10
C LEU A 280 -10.12 18.37 -5.71
N SER A 281 -9.90 19.17 -6.76
CA SER A 281 -8.55 19.44 -7.29
C SER A 281 -7.81 20.52 -6.51
N GLY A 282 -8.43 21.08 -5.46
CA GLY A 282 -7.87 22.16 -4.65
C GLY A 282 -8.03 23.55 -5.25
N GLN A 283 -8.82 23.69 -6.33
CA GLN A 283 -9.09 24.96 -6.97
C GLN A 283 -10.31 25.65 -6.35
N SER A 284 -10.29 26.98 -6.31
CA SER A 284 -11.44 27.77 -5.88
C SER A 284 -12.57 27.74 -6.90
N LEU A 285 -13.79 27.81 -6.40
CA LEU A 285 -15.01 27.86 -7.21
C LEU A 285 -15.50 29.30 -7.36
N ALA A 286 -15.54 29.80 -8.59
CA ALA A 286 -16.13 31.09 -8.90
C ALA A 286 -17.67 31.00 -8.87
N LEU A 287 -18.31 31.92 -8.15
CA LEU A 287 -19.76 31.97 -7.97
C LEU A 287 -20.28 33.40 -8.17
N GLN A 288 -21.35 33.56 -8.94
CA GLN A 288 -22.02 34.86 -9.09
C GLN A 288 -23.21 34.94 -8.14
N VAL A 289 -23.22 35.94 -7.25
CA VAL A 289 -24.31 36.19 -6.30
C VAL A 289 -24.64 37.68 -6.32
N ASP A 290 -25.90 38.03 -6.57
CA ASP A 290 -26.38 39.42 -6.62
C ASP A 290 -25.55 40.35 -7.54
N GLY A 291 -25.03 39.82 -8.65
CA GLY A 291 -24.19 40.57 -9.60
C GLY A 291 -22.73 40.75 -9.17
N ILE A 292 -22.30 40.08 -8.10
CA ILE A 292 -20.93 40.11 -7.57
C ILE A 292 -20.26 38.75 -7.80
N ALA A 293 -19.04 38.78 -8.35
CA ALA A 293 -18.17 37.62 -8.42
C ALA A 293 -17.61 37.29 -7.04
N LEU A 294 -17.93 36.11 -6.52
CA LEU A 294 -17.41 35.55 -5.28
C LEU A 294 -16.51 34.36 -5.60
N GLU A 295 -15.56 34.11 -4.70
CA GLU A 295 -14.63 32.98 -4.79
C GLU A 295 -14.77 32.11 -3.53
N LEU A 296 -15.24 30.88 -3.72
CA LEU A 296 -15.38 29.87 -2.67
C LEU A 296 -14.12 28.99 -2.64
N LEU A 297 -13.44 28.93 -1.51
CA LEU A 297 -12.27 28.08 -1.32
C LEU A 297 -12.69 26.61 -1.10
N PRO A 298 -11.83 25.62 -1.41
CA PRO A 298 -12.09 24.21 -1.10
C PRO A 298 -12.44 23.95 0.36
N ALA A 299 -11.81 24.70 1.28
CA ALA A 299 -12.07 24.58 2.72
C ALA A 299 -13.41 25.18 3.17
N GLU A 300 -14.13 25.89 2.28
CA GLU A 300 -15.40 26.55 2.58
C GLU A 300 -16.62 25.74 2.12
N VAL A 301 -16.43 24.68 1.32
CA VAL A 301 -17.49 23.85 0.76
C VAL A 301 -17.16 22.37 0.99
N GLU A 302 -18.04 21.65 1.69
CA GLU A 302 -17.96 20.20 1.83
C GLU A 302 -18.54 19.53 0.58
N VAL A 303 -17.71 18.76 -0.13
CA VAL A 303 -18.15 17.91 -1.24
C VAL A 303 -18.51 16.53 -0.70
N ARG A 304 -19.79 16.18 -0.73
CA ARG A 304 -20.27 14.84 -0.37
C ARG A 304 -20.44 13.98 -1.61
N LEU A 305 -19.92 12.76 -1.51
CA LEU A 305 -20.06 11.74 -2.55
C LEU A 305 -21.18 10.79 -2.15
N GLN A 306 -22.18 10.67 -3.02
CA GLN A 306 -23.21 9.65 -2.93
C GLN A 306 -22.91 8.58 -3.98
N ALA A 307 -22.56 7.38 -3.53
CA ALA A 307 -22.36 6.25 -4.42
C ALA A 307 -23.69 5.87 -5.08
N ARG A 308 -23.67 5.59 -6.39
CA ARG A 308 -24.81 4.96 -7.07
C ARG A 308 -24.94 3.51 -6.63
N SER A 309 -26.14 2.95 -6.81
CA SER A 309 -26.43 1.54 -6.47
C SER A 309 -25.40 0.61 -7.13
N GLY A 310 -24.91 -0.36 -6.37
CA GLY A 310 -23.88 -1.32 -6.82
C GLY A 310 -22.44 -0.80 -6.72
N PHE A 311 -22.21 0.44 -6.28
CA PHE A 311 -20.87 1.01 -6.12
C PHE A 311 -20.51 1.38 -4.68
N ALA A 312 -19.22 1.26 -4.37
CA ALA A 312 -18.54 1.94 -3.28
C ALA A 312 -17.58 2.96 -3.88
N VAL A 313 -17.61 4.23 -3.43
CA VAL A 313 -16.82 5.29 -4.08
C VAL A 313 -15.87 6.01 -3.13
N ALA A 314 -14.80 6.54 -3.69
CA ALA A 314 -13.92 7.52 -3.06
C ALA A 314 -13.35 8.50 -4.05
N ALA A 315 -13.06 9.71 -3.58
CA ALA A 315 -12.40 10.72 -4.40
C ALA A 315 -11.45 11.58 -3.59
N GLU A 316 -10.37 12.01 -4.24
CA GLU A 316 -9.36 12.91 -3.71
C GLU A 316 -8.54 13.50 -4.87
N GLY A 317 -8.22 14.79 -4.83
CA GLY A 317 -7.28 15.40 -5.77
C GLY A 317 -7.71 15.26 -7.25
N GLY A 318 -9.01 15.33 -7.51
CA GLY A 318 -9.58 15.13 -8.85
C GLY A 318 -9.53 13.67 -9.37
N LEU A 319 -9.26 12.68 -8.52
CA LEU A 319 -9.36 11.26 -8.85
C LEU A 319 -10.60 10.67 -8.17
N VAL A 320 -11.26 9.73 -8.84
CA VAL A 320 -12.36 8.94 -8.26
C VAL A 320 -12.04 7.45 -8.42
N ALA A 321 -12.18 6.68 -7.35
CA ALA A 321 -12.20 5.23 -7.37
C ALA A 321 -13.61 4.74 -7.04
N ALA A 322 -14.16 3.89 -7.89
CA ALA A 322 -15.43 3.22 -7.70
C ALA A 322 -15.20 1.71 -7.72
N LEU A 323 -15.76 0.99 -6.75
CA LEU A 323 -15.69 -0.46 -6.67
C LEU A 323 -17.08 -1.03 -6.85
N VAL A 324 -17.22 -2.00 -7.74
CA VAL A 324 -18.47 -2.74 -7.90
C VAL A 324 -18.64 -3.67 -6.70
N THR A 325 -19.77 -3.59 -6.03
CA THR A 325 -20.03 -4.29 -4.77
C THR A 325 -20.92 -5.52 -4.92
N ASP A 326 -21.57 -5.67 -6.06
CA ASP A 326 -22.45 -6.81 -6.33
C ASP A 326 -21.61 -8.07 -6.53
N LEU A 327 -21.75 -9.03 -5.61
CA LEU A 327 -20.93 -10.23 -5.57
C LEU A 327 -21.63 -11.37 -6.31
N THR A 328 -20.87 -12.10 -7.14
CA THR A 328 -21.33 -13.40 -7.65
C THR A 328 -21.09 -14.48 -6.59
N PRO A 329 -21.82 -15.62 -6.64
CA PRO A 329 -21.58 -16.74 -5.73
C PRO A 329 -20.13 -17.24 -5.73
N GLU A 330 -19.45 -17.20 -6.89
CA GLU A 330 -18.04 -17.59 -7.07
C GLU A 330 -17.12 -16.65 -6.29
N LEU A 331 -17.34 -15.34 -6.37
CA LEU A 331 -16.55 -14.36 -5.63
C LEU A 331 -16.73 -14.49 -4.12
N VAL A 332 -17.94 -14.81 -3.66
CA VAL A 332 -18.19 -15.10 -2.24
C VAL A 332 -17.37 -16.32 -1.80
N ARG A 333 -17.38 -17.42 -2.57
CA ARG A 333 -16.58 -18.62 -2.26
C ARG A 333 -15.08 -18.34 -2.27
N GLU A 334 -14.58 -17.54 -3.20
CA GLU A 334 -13.17 -17.13 -3.20
C GLU A 334 -12.82 -16.29 -1.96
N GLY A 335 -13.74 -15.42 -1.52
CA GLY A 335 -13.60 -14.67 -0.26
C GLY A 335 -13.50 -15.60 0.96
N LEU A 336 -14.35 -16.63 1.02
CA LEU A 336 -14.31 -17.66 2.06
C LEU A 336 -12.98 -18.44 2.04
N ALA A 337 -12.46 -18.81 0.87
CA ALA A 337 -11.17 -19.47 0.75
C ALA A 337 -10.02 -18.61 1.32
N ARG A 338 -10.06 -17.29 1.13
CA ARG A 338 -9.08 -16.36 1.71
C ARG A 338 -9.23 -16.21 3.23
N GLU A 339 -10.44 -16.32 3.77
CA GLU A 339 -10.64 -16.41 5.22
C GLU A 339 -10.07 -17.72 5.79
N VAL A 340 -10.22 -18.84 5.09
CA VAL A 340 -9.59 -20.13 5.46
C VAL A 340 -8.07 -19.97 5.54
N VAL A 341 -7.43 -19.41 4.50
CA VAL A 341 -5.98 -19.14 4.50
C VAL A 341 -5.58 -18.31 5.71
N ARG A 342 -6.31 -17.24 6.01
CA ARG A 342 -6.02 -16.38 7.17
C ARG A 342 -6.06 -17.16 8.47
N ARG A 343 -7.08 -18.00 8.68
CA ARG A 343 -7.24 -18.79 9.90
C ARG A 343 -6.16 -19.86 10.07
N VAL A 344 -5.80 -20.53 8.98
CA VAL A 344 -4.69 -21.50 8.99
C VAL A 344 -3.38 -20.80 9.32
N GLN A 345 -3.11 -19.63 8.73
CA GLN A 345 -1.90 -18.86 9.03
C GLN A 345 -1.87 -18.31 10.47
N GLU A 346 -3.03 -17.90 11.00
CA GLU A 346 -3.18 -17.50 12.39
C GLU A 346 -2.84 -18.66 13.34
N LEU A 347 -3.32 -19.88 13.05
CA LEU A 347 -2.97 -21.09 13.81
C LEU A 347 -1.48 -21.47 13.71
N ARG A 348 -0.88 -21.40 12.51
CA ARG A 348 0.56 -21.66 12.33
C ARG A 348 1.37 -20.76 13.27
N LYS A 349 1.04 -19.46 13.28
CA LYS A 349 1.71 -18.47 14.13
C LYS A 349 1.47 -18.73 15.61
N SER A 350 0.24 -18.99 16.05
CA SER A 350 -0.07 -19.24 17.47
C SER A 350 0.50 -20.56 17.97
N SER A 351 0.71 -21.53 17.09
CA SER A 351 1.32 -22.84 17.40
C SER A 351 2.85 -22.81 17.38
N GLY A 352 3.46 -21.65 17.11
CA GLY A 352 4.92 -21.48 17.11
C GLY A 352 5.64 -22.12 15.92
N PHE A 353 4.93 -22.41 14.83
CA PHE A 353 5.55 -23.00 13.65
C PHE A 353 6.46 -22.01 12.94
N GLN A 354 7.54 -22.50 12.37
CA GLN A 354 8.44 -21.71 11.54
C GLN A 354 7.78 -21.36 10.21
N ILE A 355 8.28 -20.30 9.58
CA ILE A 355 7.69 -19.79 8.33
C ILE A 355 7.82 -20.82 7.19
N SER A 356 8.89 -21.62 7.20
CA SER A 356 9.15 -22.68 6.22
C SER A 356 8.44 -24.00 6.48
N ASP A 357 7.79 -24.17 7.64
CA ASP A 357 7.22 -25.46 8.02
C ASP A 357 6.09 -25.87 7.07
N ARG A 358 6.13 -27.13 6.65
CA ARG A 358 5.02 -27.76 5.93
C ARG A 358 4.04 -28.36 6.92
N ILE A 359 2.76 -28.28 6.62
CA ILE A 359 1.69 -28.69 7.54
C ILE A 359 0.68 -29.64 6.90
N ARG A 360 -0.01 -30.42 7.73
CA ARG A 360 -1.26 -31.08 7.37
C ARG A 360 -2.42 -30.33 8.02
N VAL A 361 -3.49 -30.10 7.27
CA VAL A 361 -4.67 -29.36 7.72
C VAL A 361 -5.87 -30.29 7.75
N ARG A 362 -6.47 -30.47 8.93
CA ARG A 362 -7.80 -31.09 9.06
C ARG A 362 -8.84 -30.02 9.33
N PHE A 363 -10.03 -30.15 8.74
CA PHE A 363 -11.10 -29.17 8.94
C PHE A 363 -12.49 -29.81 9.04
N HIS A 364 -13.36 -29.13 9.77
CA HIS A 364 -14.80 -29.34 9.76
C HIS A 364 -15.47 -27.99 9.44
N ALA A 365 -16.29 -27.96 8.40
CA ALA A 365 -16.83 -26.70 7.87
C ALA A 365 -18.27 -26.85 7.40
N SER A 366 -18.99 -25.73 7.37
CA SER A 366 -20.30 -25.64 6.71
C SER A 366 -20.18 -25.89 5.20
N THR A 367 -21.31 -26.20 4.55
CA THR A 367 -21.36 -26.57 3.13
C THR A 367 -20.68 -25.53 2.23
N GLN A 368 -20.90 -24.25 2.47
CA GLN A 368 -20.36 -23.18 1.63
C GLN A 368 -18.84 -23.06 1.75
N ILE A 369 -18.30 -23.18 2.98
CA ILE A 369 -16.84 -23.17 3.20
C ILE A 369 -16.21 -24.45 2.66
N ALA A 370 -16.83 -25.61 2.84
CA ALA A 370 -16.33 -26.87 2.29
C ALA A 370 -16.23 -26.81 0.76
N GLN A 371 -17.23 -26.22 0.10
CA GLN A 371 -17.19 -25.98 -1.35
C GLN A 371 -16.08 -25.00 -1.73
N ALA A 372 -15.91 -23.90 -0.99
CA ALA A 372 -14.82 -22.96 -1.22
C ALA A 372 -13.42 -23.61 -1.07
N ILE A 373 -13.25 -24.49 -0.09
CA ILE A 373 -12.00 -25.24 0.11
C ILE A 373 -11.75 -26.19 -1.06
N ALA A 374 -12.78 -26.88 -1.56
CA ALA A 374 -12.64 -27.78 -2.70
C ALA A 374 -12.28 -27.02 -4.00
N GLU A 375 -12.98 -25.92 -4.31
CA GLU A 375 -12.76 -25.11 -5.51
C GLU A 375 -11.39 -24.41 -5.50
N HIS A 376 -10.88 -24.03 -4.32
CA HIS A 376 -9.63 -23.29 -4.17
C HIS A 376 -8.53 -24.08 -3.45
N HIS A 377 -8.57 -25.41 -3.53
CA HIS A 377 -7.65 -26.30 -2.81
C HIS A 377 -6.17 -25.93 -3.04
N GLU A 378 -5.75 -25.79 -4.30
CA GLU A 378 -4.36 -25.49 -4.65
C GLU A 378 -3.91 -24.12 -4.13
N TYR A 379 -4.80 -23.12 -4.19
CA TYR A 379 -4.54 -21.79 -3.65
C TYR A 379 -4.34 -21.84 -2.14
N ILE A 380 -5.24 -22.51 -1.40
CA ILE A 380 -5.14 -22.61 0.05
C ILE A 380 -3.88 -23.39 0.44
N ALA A 381 -3.59 -24.51 -0.23
CA ALA A 381 -2.41 -25.32 0.01
C ALA A 381 -1.12 -24.51 -0.20
N GLY A 382 -1.04 -23.80 -1.34
CA GLY A 382 0.12 -22.98 -1.69
C GLY A 382 0.35 -21.83 -0.72
N GLU A 383 -0.71 -21.11 -0.33
CA GLU A 383 -0.59 -19.98 0.59
C GLU A 383 -0.35 -20.40 2.04
N THR A 384 -0.59 -21.66 2.40
CA THR A 384 -0.44 -22.16 3.78
C THR A 384 0.67 -23.20 3.96
N LEU A 385 1.43 -23.51 2.90
CA LEU A 385 2.40 -24.62 2.83
C LEU A 385 1.80 -25.95 3.33
N ALA A 386 0.51 -26.17 3.08
CA ALA A 386 -0.15 -27.41 3.44
C ALA A 386 0.16 -28.49 2.39
N VAL A 387 0.64 -29.65 2.84
CA VAL A 387 0.82 -30.83 1.97
C VAL A 387 -0.46 -31.65 1.86
N GLU A 388 -1.42 -31.40 2.75
CA GLU A 388 -2.70 -32.11 2.80
C GLU A 388 -3.78 -31.22 3.42
N LEU A 389 -4.96 -31.19 2.80
CA LEU A 389 -6.19 -30.58 3.32
C LEU A 389 -7.30 -31.62 3.34
N GLN A 390 -7.73 -32.05 4.53
CA GLN A 390 -8.69 -33.13 4.67
C GLN A 390 -9.88 -32.74 5.54
N ALA A 391 -11.09 -33.03 5.06
CA ALA A 391 -12.29 -32.94 5.88
C ALA A 391 -12.27 -34.06 6.95
N GLY A 392 -12.57 -33.72 8.20
CA GLY A 392 -12.56 -34.69 9.29
C GLY A 392 -13.01 -34.11 10.64
N ALA A 393 -13.07 -34.97 11.65
CA ALA A 393 -13.31 -34.52 13.01
C ALA A 393 -12.12 -33.67 13.49
N VAL A 394 -12.43 -32.52 14.09
CA VAL A 394 -11.46 -31.61 14.72
C VAL A 394 -11.95 -31.29 16.12
N THR A 395 -11.01 -31.20 17.07
CA THR A 395 -11.32 -30.90 18.48
C THR A 395 -11.28 -29.40 18.78
N ALA A 396 -10.92 -28.57 17.80
CA ALA A 396 -10.82 -27.13 17.94
C ALA A 396 -12.21 -26.46 17.90
N ASP A 397 -12.36 -25.36 18.64
CA ASP A 397 -13.56 -24.54 18.59
C ASP A 397 -13.75 -23.94 17.19
N PRO A 398 -14.99 -23.92 16.66
CA PRO A 398 -15.25 -23.35 15.34
C PRO A 398 -15.16 -21.82 15.38
N TRP A 399 -14.52 -21.24 14.36
CA TRP A 399 -14.68 -19.83 14.06
C TRP A 399 -15.97 -19.59 13.29
N LEU A 400 -16.62 -18.48 13.64
CA LEU A 400 -17.68 -17.90 12.82
C LEU A 400 -17.06 -16.96 11.78
N ILE A 401 -17.32 -17.27 10.52
CA ILE A 401 -16.97 -16.45 9.36
C ILE A 401 -18.30 -16.01 8.76
N GLU A 402 -18.77 -14.85 9.20
CA GLU A 402 -20.09 -14.33 8.82
C GLU A 402 -21.19 -15.27 9.35
N SER A 403 -21.97 -15.92 8.49
CA SER A 403 -22.96 -16.93 8.86
C SER A 403 -22.44 -18.37 8.84
N GLU A 404 -21.18 -18.56 8.45
CA GLU A 404 -20.59 -19.88 8.21
C GLU A 404 -19.65 -20.31 9.35
N SER A 405 -19.55 -21.61 9.60
CA SER A 405 -18.70 -22.17 10.66
C SER A 405 -17.51 -22.94 10.09
N LEU A 406 -16.32 -22.72 10.65
CA LEU A 406 -15.09 -23.42 10.29
C LEU A 406 -14.28 -23.76 11.54
N ALA A 407 -14.06 -25.04 11.80
CA ALA A 407 -13.07 -25.54 12.76
C ALA A 407 -11.87 -26.13 12.00
N VAL A 408 -10.66 -25.80 12.42
CA VAL A 408 -9.41 -26.25 11.77
C VAL A 408 -8.40 -26.70 12.80
N GLN A 409 -7.66 -27.75 12.46
CA GLN A 409 -6.50 -28.23 13.19
C GLN A 409 -5.30 -28.34 12.24
N VAL A 410 -4.13 -27.92 12.72
CA VAL A 410 -2.87 -27.96 11.96
C VAL A 410 -1.84 -28.82 12.67
N GLU A 411 -1.12 -29.65 11.92
CA GLU A 411 -0.05 -30.53 12.41
C GLU A 411 1.19 -30.38 11.51
N LEU A 412 2.40 -30.51 12.06
CA LEU A 412 3.63 -30.49 11.27
C LEU A 412 3.69 -31.70 10.33
N ALA A 413 4.13 -31.46 9.10
CA ALA A 413 4.27 -32.48 8.08
C ALA A 413 5.70 -33.05 8.04
N GLY A 414 6.21 -33.55 9.17
CA GLY A 414 7.45 -34.34 9.26
C GLY A 414 8.73 -33.54 9.08
#